data_AF-A0A1G0F8T0-F1
#
_entry.id   AF-A0A1G0F8T0-F1
#
_cell.length_a   1.000
_cell.length_b   1.000
_cell.length_c   1.000
_cell.angle_alpha   90.00
_cell.angle_beta   90.00
_cell.angle_gamma   90.00
#
_symmetry.space_group_name_H-M   'P 1'
#
loop_
_entity.id
_entity.type
_entity.pdbx_description
1 polymer ?
#
loop_
_entity_poly.entity_id
_entity_poly.type
_entity_poly.pdbx_seq_one_letter_code
_entity_poly.pdbx_strand_id
1 'polypeptide(L)'
;MQDITAHVNFTDVAECGIDAGMELLGYTNQAFFLINNKITDILKTTSPENLHEYLPLSAQLQKLTSPAEMGELFKVIALGKNVEQPLSGFAQGGLGRLL
;
A
#
# COMPACT_ATOMS: atom_id res chain seq x y z
N MET A 1 6.72 23.59 -17.35
CA MET A 1 7.29 22.23 -17.33
C MET A 1 6.13 21.29 -17.04
N GLN A 2 5.91 20.29 -17.88
CA GLN A 2 4.82 19.31 -17.71
C GLN A 2 5.40 18.01 -17.17
N ASP A 3 4.65 17.33 -16.30
CA ASP A 3 5.05 16.04 -15.74
C ASP A 3 4.84 14.90 -16.74
N ILE A 4 5.76 13.93 -16.78
CA ILE A 4 5.74 12.77 -17.67
C ILE A 4 5.98 11.52 -16.81
N THR A 5 5.02 10.59 -16.80
CA THR A 5 5.06 9.38 -15.96
C THR A 5 4.65 8.13 -16.75
N ALA A 6 4.97 6.95 -16.20
CA ALA A 6 4.58 5.64 -16.75
C ALA A 6 4.22 4.68 -15.60
N HIS A 7 3.48 3.63 -15.92
CA HIS A 7 3.22 2.56 -14.95
C HIS A 7 4.50 1.78 -14.64
N VAL A 8 4.63 1.35 -13.38
CA VAL A 8 5.75 0.53 -12.91
C VAL A 8 5.49 -0.94 -13.25
N ASN A 9 6.48 -1.61 -13.84
CA ASN A 9 6.48 -3.07 -13.95
C ASN A 9 7.05 -3.67 -12.65
N PHE A 10 6.18 -4.24 -11.82
CA PHE A 10 6.59 -4.76 -10.51
C PHE A 10 7.28 -6.14 -10.58
N THR A 11 7.08 -6.92 -11.65
CA THR A 11 7.84 -8.15 -11.88
C THR A 11 9.31 -7.80 -12.10
N ASP A 12 9.60 -6.87 -13.01
CA ASP A 12 10.99 -6.43 -13.27
C ASP A 12 11.66 -5.87 -12.01
N VAL A 13 10.91 -5.11 -11.18
CA VAL A 13 11.42 -4.60 -9.90
C VAL A 13 11.79 -5.73 -8.94
N ALA A 14 10.94 -6.76 -8.84
CA ALA A 14 11.19 -7.91 -7.97
C ALA A 14 12.39 -8.73 -8.46
N GLU A 15 12.44 -9.06 -9.76
CA GLU A 15 13.52 -9.83 -10.37
C GLU A 15 14.86 -9.12 -10.22
N CYS A 16 14.93 -7.82 -10.56
CA CYS A 16 16.15 -7.02 -10.38
C CYS A 16 16.63 -7.01 -8.92
N GLY A 17 15.70 -6.99 -7.98
CA GLY A 17 16.03 -7.03 -6.56
C GLY A 17 16.61 -8.37 -6.12
N ILE A 18 15.98 -9.46 -6.56
CA ILE A 18 16.42 -10.83 -6.29
C ILE A 18 17.79 -11.10 -6.90
N ASP A 19 18.01 -10.67 -8.15
CA ASP A 19 19.32 -10.77 -8.82
C ASP A 19 20.41 -9.98 -8.09
N ALA A 20 20.05 -8.88 -7.43
CA ALA A 20 20.93 -8.12 -6.54
C ALA A 20 21.09 -8.74 -5.14
N GLY A 21 20.55 -9.95 -4.92
CA GLY A 21 20.63 -10.72 -3.68
C GLY A 21 19.71 -10.22 -2.57
N MET A 22 18.57 -9.62 -2.90
CA MET A 22 17.49 -9.29 -1.96
C MET A 22 16.41 -10.37 -1.97
N GLU A 23 15.58 -10.37 -0.93
CA GLU A 23 14.39 -11.21 -0.82
C GLU A 23 13.13 -10.37 -1.05
N LEU A 24 12.13 -10.97 -1.69
CA LEU A 24 10.79 -10.40 -1.75
C LEU A 24 10.10 -10.56 -0.40
N LEU A 25 10.01 -9.45 0.35
CA LEU A 25 9.40 -9.44 1.69
C LEU A 25 7.88 -9.27 1.62
N GLY A 26 7.36 -8.71 0.53
CA GLY A 26 5.93 -8.56 0.34
C GLY A 26 5.55 -7.80 -0.93
N TYR A 27 4.37 -8.11 -1.46
CA TYR A 27 3.74 -7.38 -2.56
C TYR A 27 2.23 -7.41 -2.42
N THR A 28 1.59 -6.24 -2.51
CA THR A 28 0.12 -6.10 -2.41
C THR A 28 -0.35 -4.78 -3.04
N ASN A 29 -1.66 -4.53 -3.05
CA ASN A 29 -2.22 -3.23 -3.43
C ASN A 29 -2.20 -2.23 -2.26
N GLN A 30 -2.37 -0.95 -2.55
CA GLN A 30 -2.32 0.11 -1.55
C GLN A 30 -3.39 -0.07 -0.47
N ALA A 31 -4.61 -0.47 -0.84
CA ALA A 31 -5.70 -0.65 0.12
C ALA A 31 -5.34 -1.65 1.22
N PHE A 32 -4.90 -2.86 0.86
CA PHE A 32 -4.49 -3.87 1.82
C PHE A 32 -3.29 -3.40 2.64
N PHE A 33 -2.30 -2.77 2.01
CA PHE A 33 -1.13 -2.27 2.74
C PHE A 33 -1.49 -1.25 3.83
N LEU A 34 -2.36 -0.29 3.52
CA LEU A 34 -2.78 0.74 4.46
C LEU A 34 -3.70 0.18 5.56
N ILE A 35 -4.64 -0.71 5.21
CA ILE A 35 -5.54 -1.37 6.17
C ILE A 35 -4.75 -2.24 7.14
N ASN A 36 -3.79 -3.02 6.64
CA ASN A 36 -2.90 -3.83 7.46
C ASN A 36 -2.06 -2.98 8.42
N ASN A 37 -1.71 -1.75 8.02
CA ASN A 37 -1.07 -0.73 8.86
C ASN A 37 -2.06 0.16 9.62
N LYS A 38 -3.32 -0.27 9.75
CA LYS A 38 -4.34 0.33 10.62
C LYS A 38 -4.70 1.78 10.28
N ILE A 39 -4.68 2.16 9.00
CA ILE A 39 -5.08 3.51 8.57
C ILE A 39 -6.51 3.87 9.05
N THR A 40 -7.39 2.89 9.21
CA THR A 40 -8.77 3.09 9.70
C THR A 40 -8.83 3.55 11.15
N ASP A 41 -7.79 3.31 11.95
CA ASP A 41 -7.71 3.78 13.33
C ASP A 41 -7.58 5.31 13.39
N ILE A 42 -7.09 5.96 12.34
CA ILE A 42 -7.00 7.43 12.25
C ILE A 42 -8.41 8.04 12.36
N LEU A 43 -9.40 7.50 11.64
CA LEU A 43 -10.78 7.97 11.74
C LEU A 43 -11.39 7.78 13.11
N LYS A 44 -10.94 6.78 13.89
CA LYS A 44 -11.46 6.54 15.25
C LYS A 44 -11.04 7.64 16.22
N THR A 45 -10.01 8.42 15.90
CA THR A 45 -9.55 9.53 16.73
C THR A 45 -10.33 10.83 16.51
N THR A 46 -11.20 10.87 15.49
CA THR A 46 -12.03 12.04 15.15
C THR A 46 -13.49 11.72 15.42
N SER A 47 -14.17 12.54 16.22
CA SER A 47 -15.60 12.37 16.48
C SER A 47 -16.41 12.53 15.18
N PRO A 48 -17.31 11.59 14.83
CA PRO A 48 -18.24 11.75 13.71
C PRO A 48 -19.20 12.94 13.88
N GLU A 49 -19.37 13.45 15.10
CA GLU A 49 -20.19 14.64 15.37
C GLU A 49 -19.47 15.93 14.95
N ASN A 50 -18.12 15.92 14.94
CA ASN A 50 -17.33 17.00 14.37
C ASN A 50 -17.20 16.82 12.85
N LEU A 51 -18.30 17.06 12.13
CA LEU A 51 -18.39 16.86 10.68
C LEU A 51 -17.32 17.64 9.89
N HIS A 52 -16.91 18.82 10.38
CA HIS A 52 -15.90 19.64 9.72
C HIS A 52 -14.53 18.93 9.62
N GLU A 53 -14.16 18.17 10.65
CA GLU A 53 -12.91 17.37 10.65
C GLU A 53 -13.12 15.96 10.10
N TYR A 54 -14.27 15.35 10.38
CA TYR A 54 -14.55 13.97 10.01
C TYR A 54 -14.71 13.78 8.49
N LEU A 55 -15.46 14.66 7.83
CA LEU A 55 -15.79 14.49 6.41
C LEU A 55 -14.54 14.51 5.50
N PRO A 56 -13.58 15.45 5.65
CA PRO A 56 -12.36 15.43 4.86
C PRO A 56 -11.53 14.16 5.08
N LEU A 57 -11.38 13.71 6.32
CA LEU A 57 -10.62 12.48 6.63
C LEU A 57 -11.27 11.23 6.04
N SER A 58 -12.61 11.15 6.11
CA SER A 58 -13.36 10.04 5.52
C SER A 58 -13.18 9.98 4.00
N ALA A 59 -13.26 11.13 3.32
CA ALA A 59 -13.04 11.21 1.88
C ALA A 59 -11.59 10.83 1.48
N GLN A 60 -10.60 11.24 2.26
CA GLN A 60 -9.20 10.87 2.02
C GLN A 60 -8.98 9.37 2.20
N LEU A 61 -9.51 8.78 3.27
CA LEU A 61 -9.44 7.33 3.48
C LEU A 61 -10.10 6.57 2.32
N GLN A 62 -11.29 7.01 1.89
CA GLN A 62 -12.00 6.41 0.76
C GLN A 62 -11.15 6.48 -0.52
N LYS A 63 -10.57 7.64 -0.84
CA LYS A 63 -9.70 7.77 -2.02
C LYS A 63 -8.49 6.83 -1.97
N LEU A 64 -7.86 6.69 -0.80
CA LEU A 64 -6.67 5.87 -0.60
C LEU A 64 -6.95 4.36 -0.63
N THR A 65 -8.17 3.93 -0.27
CA THR A 65 -8.51 2.51 -0.09
C THR A 65 -9.50 1.97 -1.11
N SER A 66 -10.23 2.83 -1.82
CA SER A 66 -11.22 2.42 -2.83
C SER A 66 -10.55 1.76 -4.04
N PRO A 67 -11.07 0.61 -4.51
CA PRO A 67 -10.60 -0.02 -5.75
C PRO A 67 -10.81 0.84 -7.00
N ALA A 68 -11.84 1.71 -6.99
CA ALA A 68 -12.13 2.62 -8.10
C ALA A 68 -11.20 3.86 -8.14
N GLU A 69 -10.38 4.03 -7.10
CA GLU A 69 -9.44 5.15 -6.96
C GLU A 69 -8.01 4.60 -6.81
N MET A 70 -7.31 4.93 -5.72
CA MET A 70 -5.91 4.55 -5.55
C MET A 70 -5.74 3.15 -4.97
N GLY A 71 -6.78 2.60 -4.34
CA GLY A 71 -6.67 1.38 -3.52
C GLY A 71 -6.22 0.15 -4.30
N GLU A 72 -6.69 0.01 -5.55
CA GLU A 72 -6.26 -1.08 -6.43
C GLU A 72 -5.15 -0.62 -7.40
N LEU A 73 -5.21 0.60 -7.93
CA LEU A 73 -4.25 1.05 -8.95
C LEU A 73 -2.82 1.14 -8.42
N PHE A 74 -2.64 1.55 -7.16
CA PHE A 74 -1.33 1.65 -6.54
C PHE A 74 -0.94 0.33 -5.90
N LYS A 75 0.34 -0.03 -6.04
CA LYS A 75 0.92 -1.24 -5.47
C LYS A 75 2.05 -0.88 -4.53
N VAL A 76 2.30 -1.77 -3.57
CA VAL A 76 3.40 -1.67 -2.62
C VAL A 76 4.22 -2.95 -2.71
N ILE A 77 5.52 -2.80 -2.89
CA ILE A 77 6.51 -3.89 -2.89
C ILE A 77 7.54 -3.62 -1.80
N ALA A 78 7.95 -4.65 -1.08
CA ALA A 78 9.04 -4.59 -0.13
C ALA A 78 10.12 -5.62 -0.52
N LEU A 79 11.35 -5.13 -0.66
CA LEU A 79 12.55 -5.91 -0.90
C LEU A 79 13.53 -5.64 0.23
N GLY A 80 14.24 -6.65 0.71
CA GLY A 80 15.22 -6.45 1.78
C GLY A 80 16.20 -7.59 1.94
N LYS A 81 17.11 -7.45 2.91
CA LYS A 81 18.14 -8.45 3.25
C LYS A 81 18.14 -8.67 4.75
N ASN A 82 18.21 -9.92 5.18
CA ASN A 82 18.28 -10.29 6.60
C ASN A 82 17.11 -9.73 7.44
N VAL A 83 15.90 -9.72 6.88
CA VAL A 83 14.68 -9.29 7.58
C VAL A 83 13.91 -10.52 8.03
N GLU A 84 14.07 -10.89 9.30
CA GLU A 84 13.44 -12.10 9.85
C GLU A 84 11.99 -11.88 10.29
N GLN A 85 11.63 -10.63 10.62
CA GLN A 85 10.31 -10.31 11.15
C GLN A 85 9.30 -10.07 10.01
N PRO A 86 8.13 -10.74 10.03
CA PRO A 86 7.07 -10.46 9.07
C PRO A 86 6.63 -9.00 9.12
N LEU A 87 6.51 -8.38 7.96
CA LEU A 87 6.06 -7.00 7.83
C LEU A 87 4.54 -6.92 7.95
N SER A 88 4.04 -6.23 8.97
CA SER A 88 2.60 -6.13 9.27
C SER A 88 1.78 -5.67 8.07
N GLY A 89 2.32 -4.73 7.27
CA GLY A 89 1.67 -4.20 6.07
C GLY A 89 1.32 -5.24 5.00
N PHE A 90 1.90 -6.44 5.06
CA PHE A 90 1.68 -7.51 4.08
C PHE A 90 1.00 -8.75 4.69
N ALA A 91 0.47 -8.65 5.91
CA ALA A 91 -0.13 -9.78 6.63
C ALA A 91 -1.36 -10.37 5.92
N GLN A 92 -2.11 -9.56 5.16
CA GLN A 92 -3.26 -10.00 4.38
C GLN A 92 -3.24 -9.40 2.98
N GLY A 93 -3.94 -10.03 2.03
CA GLY A 93 -4.05 -9.53 0.66
C GLY A 93 -2.76 -9.68 -0.15
N GLY A 94 -1.90 -10.64 0.19
CA GLY A 94 -0.65 -10.89 -0.54
C GLY A 94 -0.91 -11.22 -2.01
N LEU A 95 -0.20 -10.51 -2.89
CA LEU A 95 -0.23 -10.68 -4.34
C LEU A 95 1.09 -11.20 -4.90
N GLY A 96 2.09 -11.50 -4.05
CA GLY A 96 3.43 -11.92 -4.49
C GLY A 96 3.46 -13.11 -5.44
N ARG A 97 2.45 -13.99 -5.42
CA ARG A 97 2.28 -15.10 -6.37
C ARG A 97 2.05 -14.68 -7.83
N LEU A 98 1.76 -13.41 -8.07
CA LEU A 98 1.50 -12.82 -9.39
C LEU A 98 2.74 -12.12 -9.96
N LEU A 99 3.81 -12.03 -9.18
CA LEU A 99 5.09 -11.49 -9.63
C LEU A 99 5.92 -12.59 -10.28
#